data_AF-A0A5M8P413-F1
#
_entry.id   AF-A0A5M8P413-F1
#
_cell.length_a   1.000
_cell.length_b   1.000
_cell.length_c   1.000
_cell.angle_alpha   90.00
_cell.angle_beta   90.00
_cell.angle_gamma   90.00
#
_symmetry.space_group_name_H-M   'P 1'
#
loop_
_entity.id
_entity.type
_entity.pdbx_description
1 polymer ?
#
loop_
_entity_poly.entity_id
_entity_poly.type
_entity_poly.pdbx_seq_one_letter_code
_entity_poly.pdbx_strand_id
1 'polypeptide(L)'
;MDKKRQDLINYLTTLQGQLKNAYGNAYQDVFKLTEIKKAIKNGEDFTWNGNPTAERKLDEQLKLLSNKTETLIRNGISGAWKLGESDSKDRILQQFGKTKYQPEVNATMEAAVKSHRDNVMNAYKFANQKQGGLTLSNRVWNLSGNAKKEMEIMIQNRIKEGKGADKIATEIEKYLNNPDALFRRVRDKDTGELELSKAAKAYRPGQGVYRSAYKNALRLVSTEINNAYRRAEWESYQNNPLITGFRIQLNNNHTTLIKGIPTPFTDICDDLQGEYPKSFLWQGWHPQCRCVMFPIRISDDDLEARWIARMENKLQDWKPTNEIKQPPKALNDWINKNAKRIENAKQLPYWIKDNTKFVSLPLNEINMITQQLFTTYKEFSNSGGKIELMEGYTKKSDHKDLLAIARIFAEKGEKVQITTDLHFKDEKYKKVFGELNGTKYEHKCPDLIINGKFYEYESYMKPFKKEKISHMIKKGSIQSSRIIINNNKGASDRYIRRNIIERINDKNFKYDIDELWLYERGKVRLLFKKQ
;
A
#
# COMPACT_ATOMS: atom_id res chain seq x y z
N MET A 1 -4.10 1.53 -32.26
CA MET A 1 -3.32 1.38 -31.01
C MET A 1 -1.86 1.25 -31.42
N ASP A 2 -0.94 1.97 -30.76
CA ASP A 2 0.49 1.93 -31.10
C ASP A 2 1.10 0.53 -30.87
N LYS A 3 2.03 0.10 -31.74
CA LYS A 3 2.67 -1.22 -31.74
C LYS A 3 3.32 -1.54 -30.38
N LYS A 4 4.03 -0.59 -29.78
CA LYS A 4 4.72 -0.79 -28.49
C LYS A 4 3.76 -0.96 -27.32
N ARG A 5 2.60 -0.31 -27.40
CA ARG A 5 1.52 -0.52 -26.45
C ARG A 5 0.92 -1.92 -26.61
N GLN A 6 0.79 -2.41 -27.84
CA GLN A 6 0.38 -3.79 -28.09
C GLN A 6 1.40 -4.77 -27.50
N ASP A 7 2.69 -4.48 -27.58
CA ASP A 7 3.74 -5.30 -26.97
C ASP A 7 3.58 -5.37 -25.45
N LEU A 8 3.33 -4.23 -24.77
CA LEU A 8 3.05 -4.23 -23.32
C LEU A 8 1.78 -5.04 -22.98
N ILE A 9 0.71 -4.91 -23.77
CA ILE A 9 -0.54 -5.65 -23.56
C ILE A 9 -0.32 -7.15 -23.75
N ASN A 10 0.40 -7.56 -24.78
CA ASN A 10 0.75 -8.95 -25.04
C ASN A 10 1.64 -9.51 -23.93
N TYR A 11 2.58 -8.70 -23.43
CA TYR A 11 3.45 -9.05 -22.32
C TYR A 11 2.66 -9.26 -21.03
N LEU A 12 1.76 -8.32 -20.68
CA LEU A 12 0.84 -8.48 -19.57
C LEU A 12 -0.02 -9.73 -19.73
N THR A 13 -0.61 -9.95 -20.91
CA THR A 13 -1.47 -11.11 -21.18
C THR A 13 -0.73 -12.43 -20.95
N THR A 14 0.55 -12.50 -21.38
CA THR A 14 1.42 -13.65 -21.12
C THR A 14 1.62 -13.88 -19.62
N LEU A 15 1.95 -12.83 -18.86
CA LEU A 15 2.16 -12.92 -17.41
C LEU A 15 0.87 -13.28 -16.66
N GLN A 16 -0.28 -12.78 -17.12
CA GLN A 16 -1.59 -13.15 -16.59
C GLN A 16 -1.90 -14.63 -16.82
N GLY A 17 -1.56 -15.17 -17.99
CA GLY A 17 -1.66 -16.61 -18.28
C GLY A 17 -0.77 -17.45 -17.38
N GLN A 18 0.49 -17.03 -17.18
CA GLN A 18 1.42 -17.70 -16.26
C GLN A 18 0.90 -17.68 -14.80
N LEU A 19 0.35 -16.55 -14.36
CA LEU A 19 -0.28 -16.42 -13.04
C LEU A 19 -1.50 -17.34 -12.91
N LYS A 20 -2.37 -17.38 -13.91
CA LYS A 20 -3.54 -18.28 -13.94
C LYS A 20 -3.12 -19.72 -13.77
N ASN A 21 -2.09 -20.15 -14.51
CA ASN A 21 -1.54 -21.49 -14.42
C ASN A 21 -0.92 -21.77 -13.05
N ALA A 22 -0.21 -20.82 -12.45
CA ALA A 22 0.38 -20.98 -11.13
C ALA A 22 -0.70 -21.22 -10.05
N TYR A 23 -1.77 -20.41 -10.05
CA TYR A 23 -2.90 -20.59 -9.14
C TYR A 23 -3.66 -21.89 -9.43
N GLY A 24 -3.97 -22.18 -10.70
CA GLY A 24 -4.68 -23.39 -11.10
C GLY A 24 -3.95 -24.65 -10.67
N ASN A 25 -2.65 -24.73 -10.91
CA ASN A 25 -1.83 -25.87 -10.52
C ASN A 25 -1.76 -26.02 -9.00
N ALA A 26 -1.52 -24.93 -8.26
CA ALA A 26 -1.50 -24.97 -6.80
C ALA A 26 -2.82 -25.48 -6.21
N TYR A 27 -3.95 -25.04 -6.76
CA TYR A 27 -5.27 -25.48 -6.32
C TYR A 27 -5.47 -26.96 -6.64
N GLN A 28 -5.14 -27.40 -7.87
CA GLN A 28 -5.23 -28.80 -8.26
C GLN A 28 -4.39 -29.70 -7.37
N ASP A 29 -3.17 -29.28 -7.02
CA ASP A 29 -2.27 -30.07 -6.18
C ASP A 29 -2.78 -30.21 -4.75
N VAL A 30 -3.42 -29.17 -4.20
CA VAL A 30 -4.11 -29.26 -2.91
C VAL A 30 -5.28 -30.25 -2.95
N PHE A 31 -6.05 -30.29 -4.02
CA PHE A 31 -7.14 -31.27 -4.18
C PHE A 31 -6.67 -32.70 -4.42
N LYS A 32 -5.40 -32.90 -4.81
CA LYS A 32 -4.82 -34.24 -4.95
C LYS A 32 -4.41 -34.85 -3.61
N LEU A 33 -4.31 -34.05 -2.54
CA LEU A 33 -3.91 -34.50 -1.21
C LEU A 33 -4.86 -35.59 -0.68
N THR A 34 -4.28 -36.61 -0.05
CA THR A 34 -5.01 -37.77 0.45
C THR A 34 -6.06 -37.40 1.50
N GLU A 35 -5.73 -36.46 2.38
CA GLU A 35 -6.63 -35.95 3.42
C GLU A 35 -7.87 -35.30 2.81
N ILE A 36 -7.69 -34.49 1.77
CA ILE A 36 -8.78 -33.81 1.07
C ILE A 36 -9.66 -34.81 0.32
N LYS A 37 -9.05 -35.77 -0.39
CA LYS A 37 -9.78 -36.84 -1.08
C LYS A 37 -10.62 -37.68 -0.12
N LYS A 38 -10.09 -38.00 1.05
CA LYS A 38 -10.82 -38.74 2.10
C LYS A 38 -11.99 -37.93 2.63
N ALA A 39 -11.78 -36.66 2.99
CA ALA A 39 -12.85 -35.80 3.50
C ALA A 39 -13.99 -35.65 2.48
N ILE A 40 -13.67 -35.42 1.20
CA ILE A 40 -14.67 -35.36 0.12
C ILE A 40 -15.41 -36.68 -0.04
N LYS A 41 -14.69 -37.82 -0.07
CA LYS A 41 -15.29 -39.14 -0.25
C LYS A 41 -16.23 -39.50 0.90
N ASN A 42 -15.85 -39.18 2.12
CA ASN A 42 -16.60 -39.52 3.33
C ASN A 42 -17.71 -38.50 3.66
N GLY A 43 -17.72 -37.35 2.99
CA GLY A 43 -18.66 -36.26 3.28
C GLY A 43 -18.40 -35.59 4.63
N GLU A 44 -17.16 -35.60 5.11
CA GLU A 44 -16.78 -35.05 6.42
C GLU A 44 -16.74 -33.52 6.38
N ASP A 45 -17.19 -32.85 7.45
CA ASP A 45 -17.03 -31.41 7.58
C ASP A 45 -15.53 -31.06 7.66
N PHE A 46 -15.04 -30.30 6.68
CA PHE A 46 -13.61 -30.05 6.52
C PHE A 46 -13.24 -28.61 6.89
N THR A 47 -12.22 -28.46 7.72
CA THR A 47 -11.49 -27.20 7.91
C THR A 47 -9.99 -27.46 7.98
N TRP A 48 -9.17 -26.47 7.60
CA TRP A 48 -7.71 -26.58 7.72
C TRP A 48 -7.28 -26.78 9.17
N ASN A 49 -7.81 -25.96 10.08
CA ASN A 49 -7.48 -26.01 11.51
C ASN A 49 -7.86 -27.36 12.17
N GLY A 50 -8.91 -28.01 11.68
CA GLY A 50 -9.29 -29.36 12.13
C GLY A 50 -8.41 -30.48 11.57
N ASN A 51 -7.51 -30.17 10.61
CA ASN A 51 -6.69 -31.15 9.90
C ASN A 51 -5.22 -30.68 9.80
N PRO A 52 -4.44 -30.75 10.88
CA PRO A 52 -3.08 -30.18 10.93
C PRO A 52 -2.13 -30.72 9.86
N THR A 53 -2.23 -32.01 9.52
CA THR A 53 -1.42 -32.61 8.46
C THR A 53 -1.76 -32.04 7.08
N ALA A 54 -3.04 -31.83 6.79
CA ALA A 54 -3.50 -31.22 5.53
C ALA A 54 -3.10 -29.74 5.47
N GLU A 55 -3.23 -29.03 6.59
CA GLU A 55 -2.85 -27.62 6.72
C GLU A 55 -1.34 -27.40 6.48
N ARG A 56 -0.48 -28.25 7.05
CA ARG A 56 0.97 -28.17 6.78
C ARG A 56 1.30 -28.33 5.30
N LYS A 57 0.70 -29.32 4.64
CA LYS A 57 0.90 -29.56 3.20
C LYS A 57 0.36 -28.40 2.36
N LEU A 58 -0.75 -27.80 2.76
CA LEU A 58 -1.27 -26.59 2.13
C LEU A 58 -0.29 -25.42 2.27
N ASP A 59 0.22 -25.17 3.48
CA ASP A 59 1.11 -24.03 3.72
C ASP A 59 2.40 -24.14 2.88
N GLU A 60 2.90 -25.36 2.63
CA GLU A 60 3.97 -25.63 1.67
C GLU A 60 3.58 -25.24 0.23
N GLN A 61 2.39 -25.60 -0.23
CA GLN A 61 1.88 -25.20 -1.54
C GLN A 61 1.69 -23.69 -1.66
N LEU A 62 1.19 -23.03 -0.61
CA LEU A 62 1.01 -21.57 -0.57
C LEU A 62 2.36 -20.84 -0.60
N LYS A 63 3.39 -21.40 0.03
CA LYS A 63 4.77 -20.89 -0.05
C LYS A 63 5.34 -21.01 -1.46
N LEU A 64 5.15 -22.15 -2.11
CA LEU A 64 5.56 -22.32 -3.51
C LEU A 64 4.82 -21.36 -4.44
N LEU A 65 3.51 -21.18 -4.25
CA LEU A 65 2.68 -20.24 -5.00
C LEU A 65 3.15 -18.79 -4.79
N SER A 66 3.42 -18.41 -3.54
CA SER A 66 3.94 -17.08 -3.19
C SER A 66 5.27 -16.81 -3.89
N ASN A 67 6.22 -17.74 -3.80
CA ASN A 67 7.53 -17.59 -4.43
C ASN A 67 7.43 -17.50 -5.96
N LYS A 68 6.62 -18.37 -6.59
CA LYS A 68 6.36 -18.31 -8.04
C LYS A 68 5.74 -16.98 -8.45
N THR A 69 4.76 -16.49 -7.69
CA THR A 69 4.09 -15.21 -7.95
C THR A 69 5.05 -14.03 -7.80
N GLU A 70 5.90 -14.03 -6.77
CA GLU A 70 6.91 -12.99 -6.57
C GLU A 70 7.93 -12.96 -7.71
N THR A 71 8.48 -14.13 -8.09
CA THR A 71 9.41 -14.24 -9.23
C THR A 71 8.77 -13.75 -10.52
N LEU A 72 7.52 -14.12 -10.77
CA LEU A 72 6.75 -13.67 -11.93
C LEU A 72 6.64 -12.13 -11.96
N ILE A 73 6.31 -11.50 -10.83
CA ILE A 73 6.21 -10.04 -10.74
C ILE A 73 7.58 -9.39 -10.96
N ARG A 74 8.65 -9.90 -10.33
CA ARG A 74 10.01 -9.34 -10.50
C ARG A 74 10.49 -9.41 -11.94
N ASN A 75 10.28 -10.55 -12.60
CA ASN A 75 10.59 -10.71 -14.02
C ASN A 75 9.72 -9.79 -14.88
N GLY A 76 8.43 -9.68 -14.55
CA GLY A 76 7.47 -8.75 -15.14
C GLY A 76 7.94 -7.29 -15.08
N ILE A 77 8.35 -6.84 -13.90
CA ILE A 77 8.88 -5.49 -13.68
C ILE A 77 10.12 -5.26 -14.55
N SER A 78 11.08 -6.19 -14.52
CA SER A 78 12.31 -6.08 -15.33
C SER A 78 12.02 -6.03 -16.83
N GLY A 79 11.11 -6.85 -17.34
CA GLY A 79 10.74 -6.85 -18.76
C GLY A 79 9.99 -5.58 -19.17
N ALA A 80 9.03 -5.15 -18.35
CA ALA A 80 8.27 -3.93 -18.61
C ALA A 80 9.12 -2.66 -18.52
N TRP A 81 10.13 -2.64 -17.64
CA TRP A 81 11.08 -1.55 -17.57
C TRP A 81 11.83 -1.37 -18.90
N LYS A 82 12.40 -2.47 -19.44
CA LYS A 82 13.09 -2.47 -20.74
C LYS A 82 12.16 -2.02 -21.87
N LEU A 83 10.90 -2.47 -21.85
CA LEU A 83 9.90 -2.06 -22.85
C LEU A 83 9.59 -0.55 -22.77
N GLY A 84 9.48 0.01 -21.56
CA GLY A 84 9.21 1.45 -21.35
C GLY A 84 10.35 2.35 -21.81
N GLU A 85 11.60 1.96 -21.54
CA GLU A 85 12.79 2.66 -22.05
C GLU A 85 12.89 2.58 -23.58
N SER A 86 12.65 1.40 -24.15
CA SER A 86 12.64 1.22 -25.61
C SER A 86 11.54 2.03 -26.27
N ASP A 87 10.32 2.03 -25.72
CA ASP A 87 9.22 2.82 -26.27
C ASP A 87 9.53 4.32 -26.21
N SER A 88 10.06 4.79 -25.08
CA SER A 88 10.48 6.18 -24.94
C SER A 88 11.51 6.58 -25.99
N LYS A 89 12.50 5.74 -26.25
CA LYS A 89 13.50 5.98 -27.30
C LYS A 89 12.87 6.02 -28.68
N ASP A 90 12.06 5.02 -29.01
CA ASP A 90 11.46 4.87 -30.34
C ASP A 90 10.48 6.00 -30.65
N ARG A 91 9.71 6.48 -29.66
CA ARG A 91 8.81 7.64 -29.83
C ARG A 91 9.56 8.91 -30.22
N ILE A 92 10.70 9.18 -29.58
CA ILE A 92 11.52 10.35 -29.91
C ILE A 92 12.15 10.20 -31.31
N LEU A 93 12.66 9.01 -31.64
CA LEU A 93 13.19 8.73 -32.98
C LEU A 93 12.12 8.82 -34.07
N GLN A 94 10.88 8.41 -33.80
CA GLN A 94 9.78 8.58 -34.76
C GLN A 94 9.40 10.05 -34.97
N GLN A 95 9.46 10.85 -33.90
CA GLN A 95 9.14 12.28 -33.96
C GLN A 95 10.24 13.10 -34.66
N PHE A 96 11.53 12.75 -34.51
CA PHE A 96 12.64 13.54 -35.03
C PHE A 96 13.48 12.89 -36.14
N GLY A 97 13.40 11.57 -36.32
CA GLY A 97 14.34 10.77 -37.12
C GLY A 97 14.25 10.94 -38.63
N LYS A 98 13.36 11.81 -39.13
CA LYS A 98 13.25 12.18 -40.55
C LYS A 98 13.79 13.59 -40.85
N THR A 99 14.35 14.27 -39.85
CA THR A 99 14.87 15.64 -40.00
C THR A 99 16.36 15.63 -40.35
N LYS A 100 16.87 16.73 -40.92
CA LYS A 100 18.32 16.94 -41.15
C LYS A 100 19.15 16.87 -39.85
N TYR A 101 18.51 16.93 -38.68
CA TYR A 101 19.13 16.90 -37.35
C TYR A 101 19.20 15.49 -36.74
N GLN A 102 18.93 14.42 -37.50
CA GLN A 102 19.00 13.04 -37.03
C GLN A 102 20.31 12.69 -36.27
N PRO A 103 21.51 13.14 -36.70
CA PRO A 103 22.74 12.90 -35.93
C PRO A 103 22.71 13.52 -34.52
N GLU A 104 22.15 14.73 -34.38
CA GLU A 104 22.04 15.43 -33.10
C GLU A 104 21.06 14.74 -32.17
N VAL A 105 19.93 14.29 -32.73
CA VAL A 105 18.91 13.53 -32.01
C VAL A 105 19.49 12.24 -31.49
N ASN A 106 20.19 11.46 -32.35
CA ASN A 106 20.82 10.21 -31.95
C ASN A 106 21.86 10.43 -30.83
N ALA A 107 22.76 11.41 -30.99
CA ALA A 107 23.78 11.72 -30.00
C ALA A 107 23.17 12.14 -28.65
N THR A 108 22.10 12.93 -28.68
CA THR A 108 21.39 13.39 -27.48
C THR A 108 20.68 12.23 -26.78
N MET A 109 20.04 11.34 -27.55
CA MET A 109 19.40 10.14 -27.01
C MET A 109 20.41 9.18 -26.40
N GLU A 110 21.56 8.97 -27.03
CA GLU A 110 22.64 8.14 -26.49
C GLU A 110 23.20 8.70 -25.19
N ALA A 111 23.40 10.03 -25.10
CA ALA A 111 23.86 10.69 -23.89
C ALA A 111 22.83 10.55 -22.75
N ALA A 112 21.54 10.75 -23.04
CA ALA A 112 20.47 10.58 -22.08
C ALA A 112 20.40 9.14 -21.55
N VAL A 113 20.53 8.14 -22.42
CA VAL A 113 20.55 6.71 -22.05
C VAL A 113 21.83 6.32 -21.29
N LYS A 114 23.00 6.85 -21.66
CA LYS A 114 24.28 6.57 -20.96
C LYS A 114 24.23 7.01 -19.50
N SER A 115 23.51 8.10 -19.19
CA SER A 115 23.27 8.56 -17.81
C SER A 115 22.38 7.62 -16.99
N HIS A 116 21.68 6.68 -17.64
CA HIS A 116 20.75 5.74 -17.04
C HIS A 116 21.29 4.32 -16.95
N ARG A 117 22.59 4.09 -17.21
CA ARG A 117 23.23 2.77 -17.13
C ARG A 117 23.19 2.21 -15.72
N ASP A 118 22.04 1.61 -15.39
CA ASP A 118 21.85 0.30 -14.81
C ASP A 118 20.35 0.01 -14.74
N ASN A 119 19.71 -0.21 -15.90
CA ASN A 119 18.26 -0.47 -16.01
C ASN A 119 17.84 -1.65 -15.12
N VAL A 120 18.73 -2.65 -14.95
CA VAL A 120 18.55 -3.76 -14.01
C VAL A 120 18.52 -3.27 -12.56
N MET A 121 19.42 -2.35 -12.18
CA MET A 121 19.44 -1.78 -10.83
C MET A 121 18.22 -0.90 -10.57
N ASN A 122 17.72 -0.15 -11.56
CA ASN A 122 16.53 0.69 -11.36
C ASN A 122 15.26 -0.15 -11.25
N ALA A 123 15.08 -1.15 -12.12
CA ALA A 123 14.00 -2.12 -12.00
C ALA A 123 14.07 -2.90 -10.67
N TYR A 124 15.28 -3.28 -10.24
CA TYR A 124 15.51 -3.93 -8.95
C TYR A 124 15.18 -3.00 -7.77
N LYS A 125 15.64 -1.73 -7.79
CA LYS A 125 15.30 -0.72 -6.78
C LYS A 125 13.80 -0.55 -6.71
N PHE A 126 13.12 -0.40 -7.84
CA PHE A 126 11.66 -0.29 -7.92
C PHE A 126 10.96 -1.50 -7.30
N ALA A 127 11.36 -2.72 -7.67
CA ALA A 127 10.76 -3.96 -7.14
C ALA A 127 10.96 -4.16 -5.63
N ASN A 128 12.01 -3.56 -5.05
CA ASN A 128 12.32 -3.68 -3.62
C ASN A 128 11.83 -2.50 -2.78
N GLN A 129 11.24 -1.46 -3.39
CA GLN A 129 10.63 -0.37 -2.66
C GLN A 129 9.44 -0.85 -1.83
N LYS A 130 9.33 -0.33 -0.60
CA LYS A 130 8.18 -0.58 0.25
C LYS A 130 7.00 0.28 -0.21
N GLN A 131 5.86 -0.34 -0.47
CA GLN A 131 4.60 0.35 -0.72
C GLN A 131 3.69 0.18 0.49
N GLY A 132 3.27 1.29 1.11
CA GLY A 132 2.48 1.27 2.35
C GLY A 132 3.18 0.54 3.51
N GLY A 133 4.52 0.56 3.55
CA GLY A 133 5.34 -0.15 4.53
C GLY A 133 5.60 -1.63 4.24
N LEU A 134 5.02 -2.19 3.17
CA LEU A 134 5.16 -3.60 2.80
C LEU A 134 6.11 -3.77 1.62
N THR A 135 6.98 -4.79 1.71
CA THR A 135 7.76 -5.27 0.57
C THR A 135 6.88 -6.01 -0.43
N LEU A 136 7.37 -6.22 -1.66
CA LEU A 136 6.68 -7.05 -2.65
C LEU A 136 6.36 -8.44 -2.10
N SER A 137 7.32 -9.09 -1.44
CA SER A 137 7.14 -10.42 -0.83
C SER A 137 6.01 -10.42 0.20
N ASN A 138 5.93 -9.40 1.08
CA ASN A 138 4.85 -9.29 2.07
C ASN A 138 3.48 -9.14 1.39
N ARG A 139 3.41 -8.35 0.32
CA ARG A 139 2.17 -8.14 -0.44
C ARG A 139 1.73 -9.42 -1.13
N VAL A 140 2.65 -10.17 -1.73
CA VAL A 140 2.37 -11.47 -2.36
C VAL A 140 1.95 -12.51 -1.32
N TRP A 141 2.64 -12.59 -0.19
CA TRP A 141 2.31 -13.52 0.89
C TRP A 141 0.89 -13.29 1.43
N ASN A 142 0.50 -12.03 1.63
CA ASN A 142 -0.86 -11.69 2.05
C ASN A 142 -1.94 -12.18 1.06
N LEU A 143 -1.63 -12.28 -0.24
CA LEU A 143 -2.54 -12.83 -1.23
C LEU A 143 -2.69 -14.34 -1.09
N SER A 144 -1.59 -15.07 -0.84
CA SER A 144 -1.61 -16.51 -0.59
C SER A 144 -2.45 -16.87 0.63
N GLY A 145 -2.45 -16.03 1.68
CA GLY A 145 -3.32 -16.22 2.84
C GLY A 145 -4.82 -16.23 2.51
N ASN A 146 -5.26 -15.47 1.49
CA ASN A 146 -6.66 -15.52 1.04
C ASN A 146 -6.95 -16.78 0.22
N ALA A 147 -5.97 -17.33 -0.50
CA ALA A 147 -6.13 -18.57 -1.26
C ALA A 147 -6.45 -19.77 -0.35
N LYS A 148 -5.89 -19.81 0.87
CA LYS A 148 -6.23 -20.80 1.91
C LYS A 148 -7.73 -20.89 2.18
N LYS A 149 -8.36 -19.73 2.43
CA LYS A 149 -9.80 -19.63 2.68
C LYS A 149 -10.62 -19.99 1.44
N GLU A 150 -10.15 -19.57 0.27
CA GLU A 150 -10.77 -19.91 -1.01
C GLU A 150 -10.82 -21.43 -1.25
N MET A 151 -9.70 -22.13 -1.02
CA MET A 151 -9.62 -23.58 -1.15
C MET A 151 -10.49 -24.30 -0.12
N GLU A 152 -10.59 -23.81 1.12
CA GLU A 152 -11.51 -24.38 2.13
C GLU A 152 -12.96 -24.32 1.66
N ILE A 153 -13.37 -23.18 1.09
CA ILE A 153 -14.71 -23.00 0.52
C ILE A 153 -14.95 -23.97 -0.64
N MET A 154 -13.96 -24.12 -1.53
CA MET A 154 -14.05 -25.08 -2.63
C MET A 154 -14.24 -26.53 -2.11
N ILE A 155 -13.49 -26.93 -1.08
CA ILE A 155 -13.58 -28.27 -0.47
C ILE A 155 -14.95 -28.48 0.18
N GLN A 156 -15.41 -27.52 0.99
CA GLN A 156 -16.71 -27.62 1.66
C GLN A 156 -17.88 -27.62 0.67
N ASN A 157 -17.83 -26.79 -0.38
CA ASN A 157 -18.83 -26.81 -1.43
C ASN A 157 -18.89 -28.19 -2.10
N ARG A 158 -17.74 -28.84 -2.31
CA ARG A 158 -17.67 -30.18 -2.90
C ARG A 158 -18.29 -31.27 -2.04
N ILE A 159 -17.95 -31.27 -0.76
CA ILE A 159 -18.54 -32.18 0.24
C ILE A 159 -20.07 -32.00 0.23
N LYS A 160 -20.54 -30.75 0.24
CA LYS A 160 -21.97 -30.42 0.26
C LYS A 160 -22.70 -30.85 -1.01
N GLU A 161 -22.09 -30.68 -2.18
CA GLU A 161 -22.65 -31.13 -3.46
C GLU A 161 -22.53 -32.64 -3.69
N GLY A 162 -21.77 -33.37 -2.87
CA GLY A 162 -21.51 -34.80 -3.07
C GLY A 162 -20.69 -35.12 -4.32
N LYS A 163 -19.92 -34.15 -4.84
CA LYS A 163 -19.13 -34.33 -6.06
C LYS A 163 -17.72 -34.81 -5.76
N GLY A 164 -17.25 -35.77 -6.55
CA GLY A 164 -15.89 -36.32 -6.44
C GLY A 164 -14.76 -35.32 -6.72
N ALA A 165 -13.57 -35.66 -6.22
CA ALA A 165 -12.34 -34.87 -6.39
C ALA A 165 -11.75 -34.94 -7.81
N ASP A 166 -12.22 -35.87 -8.65
CA ASP A 166 -11.80 -36.10 -10.03
C ASP A 166 -12.25 -34.99 -11.00
N LYS A 167 -13.43 -34.39 -10.78
CA LYS A 167 -13.96 -33.28 -11.61
C LYS A 167 -13.40 -31.90 -11.24
N ILE A 168 -12.37 -31.85 -10.39
CA ILE A 168 -11.92 -30.59 -9.78
C ILE A 168 -11.16 -29.68 -10.77
N ALA A 169 -10.36 -30.25 -11.68
CA ALA A 169 -9.48 -29.46 -12.55
C ALA A 169 -10.27 -28.52 -13.47
N THR A 170 -11.33 -29.05 -14.12
CA THR A 170 -12.23 -28.28 -14.98
C THR A 170 -12.99 -27.20 -14.20
N GLU A 171 -13.31 -27.45 -12.93
CA GLU A 171 -14.01 -26.48 -12.10
C GLU A 171 -13.10 -25.41 -11.52
N ILE A 172 -11.86 -25.74 -11.14
CA ILE A 172 -10.86 -24.75 -10.75
C ILE A 172 -10.68 -23.73 -11.88
N GLU A 173 -10.61 -24.18 -13.14
CA GLU A 173 -10.54 -23.26 -14.26
C GLU A 173 -11.80 -22.37 -14.37
N LYS A 174 -12.99 -22.94 -14.20
CA LYS A 174 -14.25 -22.17 -14.16
C LYS A 174 -14.23 -21.14 -13.03
N TYR A 175 -13.71 -21.48 -11.85
CA TYR A 175 -13.61 -20.54 -10.72
C TYR A 175 -12.53 -19.47 -10.96
N LEU A 176 -11.40 -19.78 -11.60
CA LEU A 176 -10.41 -18.77 -11.95
C LEU A 176 -10.94 -17.78 -13.00
N ASN A 177 -11.77 -18.26 -13.94
CA ASN A 177 -12.42 -17.42 -14.95
C ASN A 177 -13.62 -16.63 -14.39
N ASN A 178 -14.41 -17.24 -13.51
CA ASN A 178 -15.57 -16.64 -12.85
C ASN A 178 -15.52 -16.84 -11.32
N PRO A 179 -14.71 -16.04 -10.60
CA PRO A 179 -14.45 -16.30 -9.20
C PRO A 179 -15.62 -16.06 -8.26
N ASP A 180 -16.63 -15.30 -8.69
CA ASP A 180 -17.83 -15.08 -7.90
C ASP A 180 -18.70 -16.34 -7.81
N ALA A 181 -18.55 -17.29 -8.75
CA ALA A 181 -19.27 -18.56 -8.74
C ALA A 181 -18.96 -19.41 -7.49
N LEU A 182 -17.74 -19.30 -6.95
CA LEU A 182 -17.33 -20.04 -5.77
C LEU A 182 -18.12 -19.65 -4.51
N PHE A 183 -18.56 -18.40 -4.44
CA PHE A 183 -19.22 -17.84 -3.26
C PHE A 183 -20.75 -17.83 -3.38
N ARG A 184 -21.31 -18.62 -4.31
CA ARG A 184 -22.75 -18.79 -4.51
C ARG A 184 -23.26 -20.00 -3.72
N ARG A 185 -24.58 -20.08 -3.57
CA ARG A 185 -25.26 -21.23 -2.99
C ARG A 185 -25.02 -22.46 -3.87
N VAL A 186 -24.71 -23.58 -3.24
CA VAL A 186 -24.59 -24.88 -3.88
C VAL A 186 -25.74 -25.78 -3.45
N ARG A 187 -26.10 -26.75 -4.30
CA ARG A 187 -27.16 -27.71 -3.97
C ARG A 187 -26.62 -28.73 -2.99
N ASP A 188 -27.24 -28.82 -1.83
CA ASP A 188 -26.93 -29.82 -0.82
C ASP A 188 -27.40 -31.20 -1.27
N LYS A 189 -26.53 -32.20 -1.19
CA LYS A 189 -26.81 -33.57 -1.66
C LYS A 189 -27.85 -34.30 -0.79
N ASP A 190 -27.93 -33.95 0.50
CA ASP A 190 -28.72 -34.68 1.49
C ASP A 190 -30.13 -34.06 1.60
N THR A 191 -30.22 -32.73 1.52
CA THR A 191 -31.50 -31.99 1.63
C THR A 191 -32.07 -31.54 0.30
N GLY A 192 -31.25 -31.47 -0.77
CA GLY A 192 -31.65 -30.94 -2.07
C GLY A 192 -31.74 -29.41 -2.14
N GLU A 193 -31.59 -28.71 -1.02
CA GLU A 193 -31.75 -27.25 -0.92
C GLU A 193 -30.51 -26.46 -1.40
N LEU A 194 -30.73 -25.22 -1.82
CA LEU A 194 -29.65 -24.31 -2.23
C LEU A 194 -29.13 -23.51 -1.03
N GLU A 195 -27.89 -23.76 -0.64
CA GLU A 195 -27.29 -23.14 0.54
C GLU A 195 -25.82 -22.75 0.36
N LEU A 196 -25.36 -21.74 1.10
CA LEU A 196 -23.93 -21.43 1.21
C LEU A 196 -23.24 -22.43 2.15
N SER A 197 -21.99 -22.79 1.85
CA SER A 197 -21.12 -23.48 2.80
C SER A 197 -20.79 -22.60 4.02
N LYS A 198 -20.38 -23.22 5.12
CA LYS A 198 -20.03 -22.50 6.37
C LYS A 198 -18.88 -21.52 6.12
N ALA A 199 -17.84 -21.96 5.42
CA ALA A 199 -16.71 -21.10 5.05
C ALA A 199 -17.13 -19.94 4.14
N ALA A 200 -18.02 -20.17 3.15
CA ALA A 200 -18.50 -19.09 2.28
C ALA A 200 -19.32 -18.03 3.02
N LYS A 201 -20.12 -18.43 4.03
CA LYS A 201 -20.87 -17.51 4.89
C LYS A 201 -19.95 -16.63 5.74
N ALA A 202 -18.85 -17.21 6.26
CA ALA A 202 -17.90 -16.53 7.13
C ALA A 202 -16.94 -15.59 6.38
N TYR A 203 -16.72 -15.81 5.08
CA TYR A 203 -15.68 -15.10 4.34
C TYR A 203 -16.10 -13.70 3.88
N ARG A 204 -15.49 -12.68 4.50
CA ARG A 204 -15.72 -11.24 4.22
C ARG A 204 -14.38 -10.49 4.11
N PRO A 205 -13.77 -10.36 2.92
CA PRO A 205 -12.43 -9.79 2.75
C PRO A 205 -12.34 -8.26 2.93
N GLY A 206 -13.46 -7.58 3.20
CA GLY A 206 -13.51 -6.12 3.38
C GLY A 206 -13.70 -5.34 2.07
N GLN A 207 -13.81 -4.01 2.20
CA GLN A 207 -14.04 -3.12 1.06
C GLN A 207 -12.78 -3.00 0.19
N GLY A 208 -12.95 -3.03 -1.14
CA GLY A 208 -11.86 -2.83 -2.10
C GLY A 208 -10.94 -4.04 -2.31
N VAL A 209 -11.23 -5.17 -1.66
CA VAL A 209 -10.50 -6.44 -1.80
C VAL A 209 -11.39 -7.46 -2.51
N TYR A 210 -10.89 -8.07 -3.59
CA TYR A 210 -11.64 -9.15 -4.24
C TYR A 210 -11.76 -10.35 -3.30
N ARG A 211 -12.85 -11.12 -3.41
CA ARG A 211 -12.97 -12.41 -2.69
C ARG A 211 -11.95 -13.43 -3.19
N SER A 212 -11.67 -13.42 -4.49
CA SER A 212 -10.70 -14.32 -5.09
C SER A 212 -9.26 -13.85 -4.89
N ALA A 213 -8.42 -14.75 -4.39
CA ALA A 213 -6.98 -14.54 -4.26
C ALA A 213 -6.34 -14.31 -5.63
N TYR A 214 -6.74 -15.09 -6.64
CA TYR A 214 -6.28 -14.92 -8.02
C TYR A 214 -6.61 -13.53 -8.59
N LYS A 215 -7.83 -13.01 -8.43
CA LYS A 215 -8.18 -11.64 -8.88
C LYS A 215 -7.35 -10.56 -8.17
N ASN A 216 -7.08 -10.72 -6.87
CA ASN A 216 -6.21 -9.78 -6.16
C ASN A 216 -4.76 -9.86 -6.65
N ALA A 217 -4.24 -11.07 -6.92
CA ALA A 217 -2.92 -11.26 -7.52
C ALA A 217 -2.84 -10.66 -8.92
N LEU A 218 -3.87 -10.85 -9.74
CA LEU A 218 -3.99 -10.26 -11.07
C LEU A 218 -3.95 -8.73 -11.01
N ARG A 219 -4.66 -8.13 -10.04
CA ARG A 219 -4.62 -6.69 -9.76
C ARG A 219 -3.22 -6.23 -9.38
N LEU A 220 -2.55 -6.95 -8.47
CA LEU A 220 -1.19 -6.64 -8.05
C LEU A 220 -0.22 -6.69 -9.24
N VAL A 221 -0.15 -7.83 -9.94
CA VAL A 221 0.68 -8.05 -11.12
C VAL A 221 0.48 -6.95 -12.16
N SER A 222 -0.76 -6.70 -12.57
CA SER A 222 -1.05 -5.68 -13.60
C SER A 222 -0.67 -4.28 -13.15
N THR A 223 -0.81 -3.96 -11.86
CA THR A 223 -0.47 -2.63 -11.32
C THR A 223 1.05 -2.45 -11.24
N GLU A 224 1.78 -3.41 -10.67
CA GLU A 224 3.24 -3.31 -10.53
C GLU A 224 3.96 -3.22 -11.88
N ILE A 225 3.52 -4.03 -12.85
CA ILE A 225 4.14 -4.07 -14.18
C ILE A 225 3.85 -2.78 -14.95
N ASN A 226 2.61 -2.29 -14.91
CA ASN A 226 2.28 -1.00 -15.53
C ASN A 226 3.03 0.15 -14.88
N ASN A 227 3.11 0.17 -13.55
CA ASN A 227 3.83 1.21 -12.83
C ASN A 227 5.32 1.17 -13.18
N ALA A 228 5.93 -0.02 -13.28
CA ALA A 228 7.32 -0.18 -13.70
C ALA A 228 7.55 0.35 -15.12
N TYR A 229 6.67 0.00 -16.07
CA TYR A 229 6.71 0.52 -17.44
C TYR A 229 6.65 2.05 -17.46
N ARG A 230 5.67 2.65 -16.77
CA ARG A 230 5.49 4.11 -16.70
C ARG A 230 6.64 4.81 -15.98
N ARG A 231 7.17 4.19 -14.94
CA ARG A 231 8.35 4.70 -14.24
C ARG A 231 9.56 4.74 -15.15
N ALA A 232 9.78 3.70 -15.95
CA ALA A 232 10.88 3.62 -16.90
C ALA A 232 10.77 4.68 -18.00
N GLU A 233 9.58 4.93 -18.52
CA GLU A 233 9.34 6.05 -19.44
C GLU A 233 9.66 7.39 -18.78
N TRP A 234 9.11 7.63 -17.59
CA TRP A 234 9.32 8.88 -16.86
C TRP A 234 10.80 9.13 -16.57
N GLU A 235 11.53 8.11 -16.12
CA GLU A 235 12.98 8.20 -15.86
C GLU A 235 13.73 8.58 -17.15
N SER A 236 13.41 7.91 -18.26
CA SER A 236 14.01 8.19 -19.58
C SER A 236 13.81 9.63 -20.05
N TYR A 237 12.81 10.35 -19.53
CA TYR A 237 12.54 11.74 -19.90
C TYR A 237 13.38 12.74 -19.11
N GLN A 238 13.87 12.40 -17.92
CA GLN A 238 14.44 13.40 -16.98
C GLN A 238 15.69 14.09 -17.54
N ASN A 239 16.59 13.32 -18.14
CA ASN A 239 17.86 13.81 -18.68
C ASN A 239 17.82 14.04 -20.20
N ASN A 240 16.64 13.97 -20.81
CA ASN A 240 16.49 14.14 -22.25
C ASN A 240 16.07 15.58 -22.58
N PRO A 241 16.96 16.42 -23.13
CA PRO A 241 16.64 17.82 -23.44
C PRO A 241 15.71 17.98 -24.65
N LEU A 242 15.43 16.90 -25.40
CA LEU A 242 14.45 16.91 -26.49
C LEU A 242 13.01 16.81 -26.00
N ILE A 243 12.81 16.64 -24.68
CA ILE A 243 11.51 16.46 -24.05
C ILE A 243 11.26 17.61 -23.07
N THR A 244 10.13 18.29 -23.26
CA THR A 244 9.70 19.45 -22.45
C THR A 244 8.64 19.11 -21.41
N GLY A 245 8.01 17.95 -21.54
CA GLY A 245 6.95 17.47 -20.67
C GLY A 245 6.37 16.18 -21.21
N PHE A 246 5.20 15.79 -20.71
CA PHE A 246 4.46 14.67 -21.27
C PHE A 246 2.95 14.91 -21.20
N ARG A 247 2.22 14.28 -22.12
CA ARG A 247 0.77 14.30 -22.16
C ARG A 247 0.23 12.96 -21.66
N ILE A 248 -0.61 13.00 -20.64
CA ILE A 248 -1.40 11.87 -20.18
C ILE A 248 -2.68 11.81 -21.00
N GLN A 249 -2.95 10.66 -21.61
CA GLN A 249 -4.17 10.40 -22.38
C GLN A 249 -4.85 9.12 -21.91
N LEU A 250 -6.18 9.13 -21.99
CA LEU A 250 -6.99 7.94 -21.76
C LEU A 250 -6.62 6.84 -22.74
N ASN A 251 -6.70 5.60 -22.27
CA ASN A 251 -6.88 4.49 -23.19
C ASN A 251 -8.36 4.45 -23.57
N ASN A 252 -8.71 4.04 -24.80
CA ASN A 252 -10.11 3.78 -25.22
C ASN A 252 -10.79 2.60 -24.46
N ASN A 253 -10.36 2.33 -23.23
CA ASN A 253 -10.78 1.22 -22.38
C ASN A 253 -11.38 1.73 -21.05
N HIS A 254 -11.86 2.97 -21.02
CA HIS A 254 -12.72 3.52 -19.96
C HIS A 254 -14.15 3.02 -20.15
N THR A 255 -14.28 1.69 -20.27
CA THR A 255 -15.54 0.99 -20.49
C THR A 255 -15.64 -0.16 -19.51
N THR A 256 -16.80 -0.31 -18.88
CA THR A 256 -17.15 -1.46 -18.04
C THR A 256 -18.23 -2.29 -18.73
N LEU A 257 -18.48 -3.51 -18.28
CA LEU A 257 -19.58 -4.32 -18.80
C LEU A 257 -20.80 -4.17 -17.87
N ILE A 258 -21.86 -3.54 -18.37
CA ILE A 258 -23.17 -3.50 -17.70
C ILE A 258 -24.07 -4.51 -18.41
N LYS A 259 -24.44 -5.60 -17.72
CA LYS A 259 -25.21 -6.71 -18.31
C LYS A 259 -24.57 -7.30 -19.59
N GLY A 260 -23.23 -7.33 -19.64
CA GLY A 260 -22.48 -7.83 -20.79
C GLY A 260 -22.26 -6.81 -21.92
N ILE A 261 -22.78 -5.58 -21.77
CA ILE A 261 -22.64 -4.51 -22.77
C ILE A 261 -21.51 -3.57 -22.35
N PRO A 262 -20.49 -3.35 -23.21
CA PRO A 262 -19.48 -2.31 -23.00
C PRO A 262 -20.14 -0.94 -22.87
N THR A 263 -20.02 -0.35 -21.68
CA THR A 263 -20.59 0.94 -21.32
C THR A 263 -19.47 1.84 -20.84
N PRO A 264 -19.32 3.06 -21.38
CA PRO A 264 -18.36 4.02 -20.86
C PRO A 264 -18.55 4.27 -19.37
N PHE A 265 -17.46 4.40 -18.63
CA PHE A 265 -17.49 4.85 -17.24
C PHE A 265 -16.48 5.97 -17.05
N THR A 266 -16.87 6.97 -16.26
CA THR A 266 -15.99 8.09 -15.91
C THR A 266 -15.24 7.76 -14.63
N ASP A 267 -13.94 7.93 -14.63
CA ASP A 267 -13.09 7.87 -13.44
C ASP A 267 -12.11 9.05 -13.36
N ILE A 268 -11.20 8.99 -12.39
CA ILE A 268 -10.20 10.04 -12.16
C ILE A 268 -9.31 10.34 -13.39
N CYS A 269 -9.04 9.37 -14.26
CA CYS A 269 -8.22 9.63 -15.43
C CYS A 269 -8.92 10.55 -16.43
N ASP A 270 -10.26 10.50 -16.49
CA ASP A 270 -11.05 11.37 -17.37
C ASP A 270 -10.86 12.84 -16.95
N ASP A 271 -10.88 13.08 -15.63
CA ASP A 271 -10.66 14.40 -15.02
C ASP A 271 -9.19 14.87 -15.16
N LEU A 272 -8.23 13.95 -15.06
CA LEU A 272 -6.81 14.26 -14.89
C LEU A 272 -5.94 14.05 -16.15
N GLN A 273 -6.53 13.74 -17.30
CA GLN A 273 -5.81 13.78 -18.58
C GLN A 273 -5.32 15.20 -18.89
N GLY A 274 -4.21 15.34 -19.62
CA GLY A 274 -3.64 16.65 -19.94
C GLY A 274 -2.12 16.65 -20.04
N GLU A 275 -1.53 17.84 -20.08
CA GLU A 275 -0.09 18.05 -20.21
C GLU A 275 0.54 18.32 -18.86
N TYR A 276 1.64 17.64 -18.57
CA TYR A 276 2.33 17.67 -17.29
C TYR A 276 3.81 17.98 -17.48
N PRO A 277 4.43 18.67 -16.50
CA PRO A 277 5.87 18.93 -16.53
C PRO A 277 6.62 17.60 -16.42
N LYS A 278 7.79 17.48 -17.06
CA LYS A 278 8.60 16.24 -17.01
C LYS A 278 8.95 15.81 -15.58
N SER A 279 8.98 16.76 -14.65
CA SER A 279 9.31 16.53 -13.25
C SER A 279 8.11 16.09 -12.38
N PHE A 280 6.91 15.94 -12.95
CA PHE A 280 5.76 15.30 -12.30
C PHE A 280 5.88 13.78 -12.46
N LEU A 281 5.96 13.03 -11.37
CA LEU A 281 6.04 11.57 -11.40
C LEU A 281 4.65 10.97 -11.57
N TRP A 282 4.39 10.37 -12.73
CA TRP A 282 3.16 9.64 -12.99
C TRP A 282 3.43 8.17 -13.32
N GLN A 283 2.72 7.28 -12.62
CA GLN A 283 2.73 5.83 -12.87
C GLN A 283 1.33 5.28 -13.18
N GLY A 284 0.33 6.15 -13.16
CA GLY A 284 -1.10 5.83 -13.19
C GLY A 284 -1.87 6.67 -12.16
N TRP A 285 -3.21 6.63 -12.23
CA TRP A 285 -4.06 7.31 -11.25
C TRP A 285 -4.70 6.36 -10.24
N HIS A 286 -4.87 5.10 -10.63
CA HIS A 286 -5.48 4.05 -9.83
C HIS A 286 -4.88 2.67 -10.17
N PRO A 287 -5.13 1.64 -9.35
CA PRO A 287 -4.73 0.27 -9.67
C PRO A 287 -5.31 -0.18 -11.00
N GLN A 288 -4.55 -0.97 -11.75
CA GLN A 288 -4.88 -1.39 -13.12
C GLN A 288 -5.09 -0.24 -14.12
N CYS A 289 -4.60 0.98 -13.83
CA CYS A 289 -4.60 2.07 -14.80
C CYS A 289 -3.92 1.65 -16.10
N ARG A 290 -4.57 1.94 -17.23
CA ARG A 290 -4.07 1.63 -18.59
C ARG A 290 -3.79 2.89 -19.40
N CYS A 291 -3.97 4.08 -18.83
CA CYS A 291 -3.72 5.34 -19.52
C CYS A 291 -2.28 5.44 -20.04
N VAL A 292 -2.07 6.33 -20.99
CA VAL A 292 -0.83 6.44 -21.76
C VAL A 292 -0.15 7.76 -21.43
N MET A 293 1.16 7.72 -21.36
CA MET A 293 2.01 8.90 -21.30
C MET A 293 2.70 9.07 -22.66
N PHE A 294 2.59 10.24 -23.27
CA PHE A 294 3.27 10.58 -24.52
C PHE A 294 4.27 11.70 -24.27
N PRO A 295 5.53 11.58 -24.68
CA PRO A 295 6.49 12.66 -24.52
C PRO A 295 6.09 13.85 -25.40
N ILE A 296 6.19 15.05 -24.83
CA ILE A 296 6.05 16.32 -25.57
C ILE A 296 7.45 16.73 -25.99
N ARG A 297 7.65 16.87 -27.30
CA ARG A 297 8.94 17.25 -27.87
C ARG A 297 9.19 18.76 -27.82
N ILE A 298 10.47 19.14 -27.89
CA ILE A 298 10.87 20.50 -28.25
C ILE A 298 10.37 20.87 -29.66
N SER A 299 10.18 22.16 -29.91
CA SER A 299 9.83 22.66 -31.25
C SER A 299 10.97 22.42 -32.25
N ASP A 300 10.67 22.54 -33.54
CA ASP A 300 11.70 22.41 -34.59
C ASP A 300 12.71 23.57 -34.52
N ASP A 301 12.25 24.78 -34.17
CA ASP A 301 13.11 25.95 -33.92
C ASP A 301 14.03 25.75 -32.72
N ASP A 302 13.50 25.19 -31.62
CA ASP A 302 14.30 24.85 -30.43
C ASP A 302 15.36 23.80 -30.76
N LEU A 303 15.02 22.82 -31.61
CA LEU A 303 15.98 21.81 -32.07
C LEU A 303 17.10 22.42 -32.91
N GLU A 304 16.77 23.35 -33.82
CA GLU A 304 17.76 24.09 -34.61
C GLU A 304 18.65 24.97 -33.72
N ALA A 305 18.06 25.73 -32.80
CA ALA A 305 18.79 26.56 -31.85
C ALA A 305 19.73 25.73 -30.96
N ARG A 306 19.30 24.53 -30.56
CA ARG A 306 20.12 23.60 -29.79
C ARG A 306 21.31 23.08 -30.61
N TRP A 307 21.07 22.75 -31.88
CA TRP A 307 22.11 22.30 -32.79
C TRP A 307 23.17 23.39 -33.02
N ILE A 308 22.75 24.63 -33.26
CA ILE A 308 23.64 25.80 -33.36
C ILE A 308 24.44 25.99 -32.06
N ALA A 309 23.78 25.98 -30.91
CA ALA A 309 24.44 26.14 -29.61
C ALA A 309 25.50 25.06 -29.36
N ARG A 310 25.28 23.83 -29.84
CA ARG A 310 26.29 22.76 -29.80
C ARG A 310 27.49 23.06 -30.68
N MET A 311 27.28 23.51 -31.93
CA MET A 311 28.39 23.85 -32.83
C MET A 311 29.22 25.02 -32.31
N GLU A 312 28.59 25.97 -31.59
CA GLU A 312 29.26 27.11 -30.97
C GLU A 312 29.86 26.82 -29.57
N ASN A 313 29.77 25.58 -29.06
CA ASN A 313 30.14 25.22 -27.68
C ASN A 313 29.40 26.02 -26.58
N LYS A 314 28.18 26.51 -26.85
CA LYS A 314 27.30 27.23 -25.91
C LYS A 314 26.08 26.41 -25.48
N LEU A 315 26.15 25.08 -25.61
CA LEU A 315 25.02 24.19 -25.32
C LEU A 315 24.50 24.32 -23.87
N GLN A 316 25.37 24.70 -22.93
CA GLN A 316 25.02 24.90 -21.51
C GLN A 316 24.08 26.09 -21.28
N ASP A 317 24.09 27.08 -22.17
CA ASP A 317 23.26 28.29 -22.06
C ASP A 317 21.90 28.11 -22.75
N TRP A 318 21.77 27.08 -23.57
CA TRP A 318 20.54 26.79 -24.32
C TRP A 318 19.46 26.19 -23.41
N LYS A 319 18.21 26.65 -23.61
CA LYS A 319 17.01 26.12 -22.95
C LYS A 319 15.86 26.06 -23.95
N PRO A 320 14.98 25.05 -23.86
CA PRO A 320 13.79 24.97 -24.69
C PRO A 320 12.80 26.08 -24.32
N THR A 321 12.15 26.64 -25.33
CA THR A 321 11.14 27.70 -25.16
C THR A 321 9.79 27.15 -24.74
N ASN A 322 9.45 25.92 -25.15
CA ASN A 322 8.17 25.27 -24.91
C ASN A 322 8.13 24.33 -23.68
N GLU A 323 8.91 24.62 -22.63
CA GLU A 323 8.93 23.81 -21.40
C GLU A 323 7.58 23.86 -20.65
N ILE A 324 6.97 22.70 -20.40
CA ILE A 324 5.78 22.60 -19.55
C ILE A 324 6.23 22.71 -18.09
N LYS A 325 5.78 23.75 -17.39
CA LYS A 325 6.21 24.05 -16.01
C LYS A 325 5.22 23.63 -14.94
N GLN A 326 3.93 23.57 -15.27
CA GLN A 326 2.85 23.31 -14.31
C GLN A 326 1.91 22.22 -14.82
N PRO A 327 1.33 21.40 -13.91
CA PRO A 327 0.28 20.45 -14.26
C PRO A 327 -0.99 21.17 -14.72
N PRO A 328 -1.97 20.47 -15.34
CA PRO A 328 -3.22 21.10 -15.73
C PRO A 328 -3.99 21.54 -14.49
N LYS A 329 -4.74 22.66 -14.61
CA LYS A 329 -5.57 23.21 -13.52
C LYS A 329 -6.50 22.15 -12.91
N ALA A 330 -7.02 21.26 -13.75
CA ALA A 330 -7.88 20.14 -13.35
C ALA A 330 -7.30 19.28 -12.22
N LEU A 331 -5.97 19.17 -12.11
CA LEU A 331 -5.32 18.48 -10.99
C LEU A 331 -5.68 19.11 -9.64
N ASN A 332 -5.43 20.41 -9.48
CA ASN A 332 -5.70 21.12 -8.24
C ASN A 332 -7.21 21.25 -7.98
N ASP A 333 -8.02 21.42 -9.03
CA ASP A 333 -9.49 21.42 -8.92
C ASP A 333 -9.99 20.07 -8.37
N TRP A 334 -9.44 18.95 -8.86
CA TRP A 334 -9.78 17.62 -8.36
C TRP A 334 -9.35 17.42 -6.91
N ILE A 335 -8.14 17.85 -6.53
CA ILE A 335 -7.64 17.77 -5.15
C ILE A 335 -8.54 18.57 -4.21
N ASN A 336 -8.89 19.80 -4.58
CA ASN A 336 -9.78 20.65 -3.78
C ASN A 336 -11.17 20.02 -3.62
N LYS A 337 -11.75 19.50 -4.71
CA LYS A 337 -13.04 18.78 -4.68
C LYS A 337 -13.00 17.55 -3.78
N ASN A 338 -11.84 16.90 -3.64
CA ASN A 338 -11.66 15.68 -2.87
C ASN A 338 -10.92 15.88 -1.53
N ALA A 339 -10.77 17.13 -1.08
CA ALA A 339 -9.98 17.52 0.10
C ALA A 339 -10.29 16.66 1.33
N LYS A 340 -11.56 16.58 1.72
CA LYS A 340 -12.01 15.78 2.89
C LYS A 340 -11.66 14.29 2.74
N ARG A 341 -11.75 13.73 1.53
CA ARG A 341 -11.42 12.32 1.29
C ARG A 341 -9.92 12.07 1.38
N ILE A 342 -9.12 13.03 0.92
CA ILE A 342 -7.66 13.01 0.99
C ILE A 342 -7.19 13.14 2.45
N GLU A 343 -7.79 14.05 3.22
CA GLU A 343 -7.51 14.26 4.64
C GLU A 343 -7.81 13.00 5.48
N ASN A 344 -8.97 12.36 5.25
CA ASN A 344 -9.36 11.14 5.97
C ASN A 344 -8.69 9.86 5.43
N ALA A 345 -7.82 9.96 4.41
CA ALA A 345 -7.21 8.78 3.81
C ALA A 345 -6.10 8.22 4.72
N LYS A 346 -6.26 6.97 5.15
CA LYS A 346 -5.20 6.24 5.88
C LYS A 346 -3.89 6.15 5.09
N GLN A 347 -3.97 6.16 3.76
CA GLN A 347 -2.84 6.18 2.86
C GLN A 347 -3.16 7.07 1.66
N LEU A 348 -2.29 8.04 1.39
CA LEU A 348 -2.40 8.90 0.22
C LEU A 348 -2.05 8.13 -1.07
N PRO A 349 -2.73 8.42 -2.19
CA PRO A 349 -2.30 7.97 -3.50
C PRO A 349 -0.84 8.35 -3.78
N TYR A 350 -0.09 7.46 -4.44
CA TYR A 350 1.34 7.69 -4.71
C TYR A 350 1.57 8.97 -5.53
N TRP A 351 0.75 9.23 -6.54
CA TRP A 351 0.87 10.42 -7.38
C TRP A 351 0.63 11.73 -6.62
N ILE A 352 -0.04 11.71 -5.46
CA ILE A 352 -0.10 12.87 -4.55
C ILE A 352 1.21 12.96 -3.77
N LYS A 353 1.61 11.84 -3.14
CA LYS A 353 2.81 11.76 -2.29
C LYS A 353 4.09 12.12 -3.03
N ASP A 354 4.21 11.71 -4.28
CA ASP A 354 5.41 11.87 -5.09
C ASP A 354 5.48 13.24 -5.79
N ASN A 355 4.40 14.04 -5.73
CA ASN A 355 4.27 15.32 -6.43
C ASN A 355 3.83 16.47 -5.51
N THR A 356 4.22 16.44 -4.25
CA THR A 356 3.82 17.45 -3.25
C THR A 356 4.12 18.89 -3.67
N LYS A 357 5.18 19.15 -4.45
CA LYS A 357 5.49 20.48 -5.00
C LYS A 357 4.45 21.02 -6.00
N PHE A 358 3.65 20.14 -6.59
CA PHE A 358 2.65 20.48 -7.61
C PHE A 358 1.22 20.42 -7.10
N VAL A 359 1.02 19.74 -5.98
CA VAL A 359 -0.28 19.57 -5.37
C VAL A 359 -0.40 20.53 -4.20
N SER A 360 -1.30 21.49 -4.31
CA SER A 360 -1.70 22.29 -3.16
C SER A 360 -2.59 21.43 -2.27
N LEU A 361 -1.96 20.64 -1.40
CA LEU A 361 -2.71 19.85 -0.45
C LEU A 361 -3.38 20.79 0.56
N PRO A 362 -4.68 20.64 0.86
CA PRO A 362 -5.31 21.28 2.01
C PRO A 362 -4.79 20.70 3.34
N LEU A 363 -3.56 20.19 3.36
CA LEU A 363 -2.84 19.71 4.54
C LEU A 363 -2.13 20.85 5.28
N ASN A 364 -2.16 22.08 4.76
CA ASN A 364 -1.23 23.13 5.13
C ASN A 364 -1.60 23.99 6.35
N GLU A 365 -2.81 23.90 6.90
CA GLU A 365 -3.08 24.63 8.16
C GLU A 365 -2.84 23.77 9.39
N ILE A 366 -3.21 22.48 9.40
CA ILE A 366 -3.05 21.67 10.61
C ILE A 366 -1.67 21.01 10.70
N ASN A 367 -1.15 20.41 9.62
CA ASN A 367 0.14 19.69 9.64
C ASN A 367 1.36 20.62 9.65
N MET A 368 1.28 21.77 8.99
CA MET A 368 2.38 22.74 8.99
C MET A 368 2.50 23.41 10.37
N ILE A 369 1.37 23.69 11.04
CA ILE A 369 1.40 24.25 12.39
C ILE A 369 1.76 23.19 13.43
N THR A 370 1.30 21.93 13.33
CA THR A 370 1.83 20.87 14.21
C THR A 370 3.34 20.67 13.99
N GLN A 371 3.87 20.74 12.77
CA GLN A 371 5.33 20.66 12.57
C GLN A 371 6.09 21.86 13.17
N GLN A 372 5.49 23.06 13.21
CA GLN A 372 6.08 24.21 13.91
C GLN A 372 5.98 24.12 15.43
N LEU A 373 4.97 23.41 15.95
CA LEU A 373 4.76 23.19 17.39
C LEU A 373 5.62 22.07 17.98
N PHE A 374 6.45 21.39 17.18
CA PHE A 374 7.33 20.33 17.66
C PHE A 374 8.76 20.55 17.17
N THR A 375 9.70 20.61 18.11
CA THR A 375 11.14 20.74 17.82
C THR A 375 11.81 19.38 17.86
N THR A 376 12.62 19.06 16.84
CA THR A 376 13.42 17.85 16.81
C THR A 376 14.39 17.81 18.00
N TYR A 377 14.25 16.77 18.83
CA TYR A 377 15.15 16.50 19.94
C TYR A 377 16.29 15.56 19.53
N LYS A 378 15.97 14.52 18.75
CA LYS A 378 16.96 13.56 18.25
C LYS A 378 16.47 12.82 17.03
N GLU A 379 17.36 12.64 16.05
CA GLU A 379 17.14 11.77 14.90
C GLU A 379 18.09 10.57 14.95
N PHE A 380 17.61 9.41 14.48
CA PHE A 380 18.35 8.16 14.44
C PHE A 380 18.62 7.80 12.98
N SER A 381 19.76 8.21 12.46
CA SER A 381 20.15 8.02 11.05
C SER A 381 20.06 6.56 10.58
N ASN A 382 20.38 5.60 11.46
CA ASN A 382 20.37 4.17 11.11
C ASN A 382 18.96 3.57 10.94
N SER A 383 17.96 4.08 11.68
CA SER A 383 16.58 3.56 11.66
C SER A 383 15.61 4.49 10.91
N GLY A 384 15.99 5.75 10.70
CA GLY A 384 15.13 6.81 10.19
C GLY A 384 14.11 7.35 11.20
N GLY A 385 14.13 6.86 12.45
CA GLY A 385 13.22 7.31 13.49
C GLY A 385 13.65 8.62 14.14
N LYS A 386 12.71 9.32 14.77
CA LYS A 386 12.99 10.61 15.41
C LYS A 386 12.13 10.87 16.64
N ILE A 387 12.68 11.66 17.56
CA ILE A 387 12.03 12.18 18.76
C ILE A 387 11.86 13.68 18.58
N GLU A 388 10.64 14.17 18.77
CA GLU A 388 10.32 15.59 18.79
C GLU A 388 9.69 15.97 20.14
N LEU A 389 9.94 17.19 20.61
CA LEU A 389 9.32 17.75 21.81
C LEU A 389 8.36 18.86 21.41
N MET A 390 7.19 18.87 22.04
CA MET A 390 6.23 19.94 21.85
C MET A 390 6.78 21.28 22.37
N GLU A 391 6.47 22.37 21.67
CA GLU A 391 6.82 23.72 22.10
C GLU A 391 6.22 24.01 23.48
N GLY A 392 7.02 24.57 24.40
CA GLY A 392 6.62 24.79 25.78
C GLY A 392 6.70 23.54 26.67
N TYR A 393 7.26 22.42 26.18
CA TYR A 393 7.48 21.23 27.00
C TYR A 393 8.43 21.52 28.18
N THR A 394 7.89 21.37 29.40
CA THR A 394 8.67 21.40 30.64
C THR A 394 8.89 19.98 31.16
N LYS A 395 10.10 19.69 31.66
CA LYS A 395 10.44 18.36 32.20
C LYS A 395 9.56 18.03 33.42
N LYS A 396 8.58 17.13 33.23
CA LYS A 396 7.76 16.54 34.30
C LYS A 396 8.56 15.48 35.09
N SER A 397 8.01 14.99 36.20
CA SER A 397 8.62 13.90 37.00
C SER A 397 8.96 12.66 36.16
N ASP A 398 8.14 12.41 35.14
CA ASP A 398 8.17 11.20 34.32
C ASP A 398 9.00 11.38 33.05
N HIS A 399 9.62 12.56 32.87
CA HIS A 399 10.41 12.93 31.69
C HIS A 399 11.48 11.89 31.32
N LYS A 400 12.18 11.32 32.31
CA LYS A 400 13.22 10.32 32.07
C LYS A 400 12.65 9.04 31.44
N ASP A 401 11.50 8.60 31.91
CA ASP A 401 10.85 7.40 31.40
C ASP A 401 10.26 7.66 30.00
N LEU A 402 9.61 8.81 29.81
CA LEU A 402 9.08 9.24 28.50
C LEU A 402 10.18 9.30 27.44
N LEU A 403 11.34 9.89 27.75
CA LEU A 403 12.48 9.93 26.83
C LEU A 403 13.05 8.53 26.56
N ALA A 404 13.13 7.66 27.56
CA ALA A 404 13.61 6.29 27.38
C ALA A 404 12.66 5.49 26.46
N ILE A 405 11.35 5.60 26.69
CA ILE A 405 10.31 4.99 25.86
C ILE A 405 10.39 5.54 24.43
N ALA A 406 10.46 6.87 24.28
CA ALA A 406 10.54 7.51 22.96
C ALA A 406 11.77 7.05 22.17
N ARG A 407 12.91 6.91 22.85
CA ARG A 407 14.14 6.37 22.25
C ARG A 407 13.97 4.93 21.77
N ILE A 408 13.33 4.07 22.55
CA ILE A 408 13.11 2.65 22.17
C ILE A 408 12.24 2.54 20.92
N PHE A 409 11.24 3.41 20.75
CA PHE A 409 10.43 3.44 19.54
C PHE A 409 11.15 4.10 18.35
N ALA A 410 11.86 5.21 18.58
CA ALA A 410 12.63 5.89 17.54
C ALA A 410 13.79 5.02 16.99
N GLU A 411 14.46 4.24 17.84
CA GLU A 411 15.48 3.27 17.41
C GLU A 411 14.90 2.16 16.51
N LYS A 412 13.58 1.93 16.55
CA LYS A 412 12.87 1.02 15.63
C LYS A 412 12.40 1.69 14.34
N GLY A 413 12.70 2.97 14.16
CA GLY A 413 12.35 3.75 12.96
C GLY A 413 11.07 4.56 13.11
N GLU A 414 10.46 4.60 14.30
CA GLU A 414 9.20 5.30 14.51
C GLU A 414 9.39 6.81 14.74
N LYS A 415 8.39 7.61 14.36
CA LYS A 415 8.29 9.01 14.75
C LYS A 415 7.60 9.10 16.10
N VAL A 416 8.28 9.63 17.11
CA VAL A 416 7.75 9.83 18.46
C VAL A 416 7.75 11.31 18.80
N GLN A 417 6.62 11.81 19.30
CA GLN A 417 6.48 13.19 19.73
C GLN A 417 6.04 13.19 21.20
N ILE A 418 6.76 13.91 22.06
CA ILE A 418 6.43 14.07 23.48
C ILE A 418 5.64 15.37 23.64
N THR A 419 4.48 15.28 24.25
CA THR A 419 3.52 16.39 24.34
C THR A 419 3.62 17.12 25.68
N THR A 420 2.94 18.27 25.78
CA THR A 420 2.74 19.01 27.02
C THR A 420 1.26 19.23 27.27
N ASP A 421 0.90 19.53 28.52
CA ASP A 421 -0.49 19.82 28.88
C ASP A 421 -0.88 21.17 28.32
N LEU A 422 -2.05 21.23 27.67
CA LEU A 422 -2.62 22.47 27.16
C LEU A 422 -4.04 22.63 27.63
N HIS A 423 -4.46 23.87 27.84
CA HIS A 423 -5.86 24.17 28.08
C HIS A 423 -6.66 23.93 26.79
N PHE A 424 -7.84 23.29 26.86
CA PHE A 424 -8.62 22.92 25.67
C PHE A 424 -9.06 24.11 24.79
N LYS A 425 -9.11 25.31 25.36
CA LYS A 425 -9.37 26.56 24.62
C LYS A 425 -8.14 27.12 23.90
N ASP A 426 -6.95 26.64 24.22
CA ASP A 426 -5.71 27.04 23.55
C ASP A 426 -5.76 26.63 22.08
N GLU A 427 -5.30 27.52 21.20
CA GLU A 427 -5.22 27.26 19.78
C GLU A 427 -4.28 26.08 19.48
N LYS A 428 -3.19 25.94 20.25
CA LYS A 428 -2.26 24.82 20.17
C LYS A 428 -2.93 23.49 20.51
N TYR A 429 -3.92 23.49 21.41
CA TYR A 429 -4.66 22.27 21.76
C TYR A 429 -5.41 21.73 20.55
N LYS A 430 -6.17 22.59 19.88
CA LYS A 430 -6.94 22.21 18.67
C LYS A 430 -6.04 21.68 17.57
N LYS A 431 -4.82 22.19 17.46
CA LYS A 431 -3.86 21.78 16.42
C LYS A 431 -3.21 20.43 16.70
N VAL A 432 -2.87 20.12 17.96
CA VAL A 432 -2.20 18.87 18.33
C VAL A 432 -3.18 17.75 18.69
N PHE A 433 -4.27 18.09 19.38
CA PHE A 433 -5.23 17.14 19.94
C PHE A 433 -6.63 17.26 19.32
N GLY A 434 -6.80 18.04 18.25
CA GLY A 434 -8.11 18.28 17.63
C GLY A 434 -8.83 17.03 17.16
N GLU A 435 -8.10 15.96 16.83
CA GLU A 435 -8.66 14.64 16.50
C GLU A 435 -9.42 13.99 17.66
N LEU A 436 -9.20 14.44 18.91
CA LEU A 436 -9.90 13.95 20.09
C LEU A 436 -11.27 14.62 20.28
N ASN A 437 -11.57 15.72 19.59
CA ASN A 437 -12.84 16.43 19.72
C ASN A 437 -14.01 15.54 19.25
N GLY A 438 -15.09 15.49 20.03
CA GLY A 438 -16.22 14.60 19.77
C GLY A 438 -15.96 13.12 20.09
N THR A 439 -14.78 12.79 20.64
CA THR A 439 -14.48 11.46 21.18
C THR A 439 -14.61 11.43 22.69
N LYS A 440 -14.58 10.24 23.30
CA LYS A 440 -14.52 10.09 24.76
C LYS A 440 -13.22 10.62 25.40
N TYR A 441 -12.24 11.01 24.60
CA TYR A 441 -10.95 11.58 25.00
C TYR A 441 -10.86 13.08 24.72
N GLU A 442 -11.99 13.74 24.42
CA GLU A 442 -12.05 15.18 24.29
C GLU A 442 -11.51 15.88 25.55
N HIS A 443 -10.78 16.98 25.35
CA HIS A 443 -10.07 17.74 26.38
C HIS A 443 -8.92 17.01 27.10
N LYS A 444 -8.43 15.88 26.56
CA LYS A 444 -7.24 15.17 27.07
C LYS A 444 -5.97 15.59 26.32
N CYS A 445 -4.82 15.43 26.98
CA CYS A 445 -3.49 15.70 26.45
C CYS A 445 -2.58 14.48 26.66
N PRO A 446 -2.70 13.42 25.83
CA PRO A 446 -1.91 12.21 26.04
C PRO A 446 -0.41 12.47 25.90
N ASP A 447 0.42 11.82 26.73
CA ASP A 447 1.86 12.12 26.87
C ASP A 447 2.69 11.96 25.58
N LEU A 448 2.30 11.02 24.72
CA LEU A 448 3.08 10.61 23.56
C LEU A 448 2.21 10.51 22.31
N ILE A 449 2.78 10.91 21.18
CA ILE A 449 2.25 10.63 19.84
C ILE A 449 3.27 9.75 19.11
N ILE A 450 2.90 8.51 18.81
CA ILE A 450 3.76 7.56 18.09
C ILE A 450 3.11 7.29 16.74
N ASN A 451 3.73 7.74 15.65
CA ASN A 451 3.20 7.66 14.29
C ASN A 451 1.75 8.18 14.16
N GLY A 452 1.46 9.33 14.77
CA GLY A 452 0.14 9.95 14.74
C GLY A 452 -0.90 9.31 15.67
N LYS A 453 -0.52 8.36 16.52
CA LYS A 453 -1.42 7.77 17.52
C LYS A 453 -1.07 8.26 18.91
N PHE A 454 -2.08 8.63 19.68
CA PHE A 454 -1.93 9.07 21.07
C PHE A 454 -1.71 7.89 22.02
N TYR A 455 -0.73 8.00 22.91
CA TYR A 455 -0.39 7.06 23.97
C TYR A 455 -0.28 7.80 25.29
N GLU A 456 -0.81 7.19 26.36
CA GLU A 456 -0.62 7.68 27.73
C GLU A 456 0.41 6.83 28.47
N TYR A 457 1.29 7.47 29.23
CA TYR A 457 2.24 6.78 30.08
C TYR A 457 1.82 6.84 31.55
N GLU A 458 1.77 5.69 32.20
CA GLU A 458 1.42 5.59 33.62
C GLU A 458 2.62 5.07 34.42
N SER A 459 3.09 5.89 35.35
CA SER A 459 4.11 5.56 36.34
C SER A 459 3.51 5.17 37.69
N TYR A 460 4.26 4.44 38.52
CA TYR A 460 3.79 4.03 39.85
C TYR A 460 4.06 5.12 40.90
N MET A 461 3.08 5.38 41.77
CA MET A 461 3.29 6.18 42.98
C MET A 461 3.86 5.31 44.11
N LYS A 462 4.95 5.74 44.75
CA LYS A 462 5.54 5.07 45.92
C LYS A 462 4.56 5.08 47.12
N PRO A 463 4.52 4.03 47.97
CA PRO A 463 5.15 2.71 47.81
C PRO A 463 4.40 1.84 46.79
N PHE A 464 5.11 0.96 46.08
CA PHE A 464 4.48 0.08 45.08
C PHE A 464 3.58 -0.98 45.73
N LYS A 465 2.39 -1.20 45.16
CA LYS A 465 1.44 -2.27 45.51
C LYS A 465 0.83 -2.82 44.21
N LYS A 466 0.69 -4.15 44.06
CA LYS A 466 0.23 -4.79 42.81
C LYS A 466 -1.17 -4.33 42.36
N GLU A 467 -2.02 -3.94 43.32
CA GLU A 467 -3.36 -3.40 43.12
C GLU A 467 -3.33 -2.08 42.34
N LYS A 468 -2.20 -1.34 42.39
CA LYS A 468 -2.02 -0.07 41.67
C LYS A 468 -1.97 -0.24 40.15
N ILE A 469 -1.65 -1.43 39.62
CA ILE A 469 -1.70 -1.67 38.16
C ILE A 469 -3.12 -1.52 37.63
N SER A 470 -4.14 -1.99 38.36
CA SER A 470 -5.55 -1.81 37.94
C SER A 470 -5.93 -0.33 37.87
N HIS A 471 -5.39 0.46 38.79
CA HIS A 471 -5.58 1.90 38.84
C HIS A 471 -4.86 2.62 37.71
N MET A 472 -3.62 2.21 37.40
CA MET A 472 -2.85 2.72 36.26
C MET A 472 -3.56 2.44 34.94
N ILE A 473 -4.07 1.21 34.73
CA ILE A 473 -4.87 0.88 33.55
C ILE A 473 -6.09 1.80 33.47
N LYS A 474 -6.83 1.96 34.58
CA LYS A 474 -8.01 2.82 34.61
C LYS A 474 -7.68 4.28 34.30
N LYS A 475 -6.62 4.83 34.90
CA LYS A 475 -6.20 6.22 34.67
C LYS A 475 -5.72 6.44 33.24
N GLY A 476 -4.86 5.55 32.74
CA GLY A 476 -4.37 5.61 31.36
C GLY A 476 -5.51 5.56 30.34
N SER A 477 -6.49 4.67 30.56
CA SER A 477 -7.67 4.57 29.70
C SER A 477 -8.55 5.83 29.69
N ILE A 478 -8.48 6.70 30.69
CA ILE A 478 -9.21 7.98 30.67
C ILE A 478 -8.57 8.95 29.66
N GLN A 479 -7.27 8.82 29.42
CA GLN A 479 -6.47 9.73 28.61
C GLN A 479 -6.32 9.24 27.17
N SER A 480 -6.10 7.93 26.98
CA SER A 480 -5.96 7.32 25.66
C SER A 480 -6.41 5.86 25.64
N SER A 481 -6.86 5.38 24.49
CA SER A 481 -7.08 3.94 24.26
C SER A 481 -5.79 3.12 24.19
N ARG A 482 -4.62 3.77 24.13
CA ARG A 482 -3.30 3.13 24.08
C ARG A 482 -2.46 3.55 25.27
N ILE A 483 -2.00 2.58 26.04
CA ILE A 483 -1.41 2.83 27.36
C ILE A 483 -0.03 2.18 27.44
N ILE A 484 0.92 2.88 28.04
CA ILE A 484 2.25 2.36 28.38
C ILE A 484 2.37 2.37 29.90
N ILE A 485 2.51 1.19 30.50
CA ILE A 485 2.57 1.03 31.95
C ILE A 485 4.00 0.75 32.40
N ASN A 486 4.48 1.51 33.37
CA ASN A 486 5.72 1.19 34.07
C ASN A 486 5.53 -0.04 34.98
N ASN A 487 6.14 -1.16 34.60
CA ASN A 487 6.08 -2.42 35.37
C ASN A 487 7.40 -2.74 36.08
N ASN A 488 8.33 -1.77 36.24
CA ASN A 488 9.66 -2.02 36.82
C ASN A 488 9.64 -2.56 38.27
N LYS A 489 8.52 -2.38 38.99
CA LYS A 489 8.34 -2.86 40.37
C LYS A 489 7.54 -4.16 40.49
N GLY A 490 7.07 -4.71 39.36
CA GLY A 490 6.69 -6.11 39.22
C GLY A 490 5.22 -6.46 39.52
N ALA A 491 4.43 -6.59 38.46
CA ALA A 491 3.25 -7.44 38.38
C ALA A 491 3.42 -8.47 37.24
N SER A 492 2.87 -9.67 37.41
CA SER A 492 2.97 -10.71 36.38
C SER A 492 2.06 -10.43 35.18
N ASP A 493 2.48 -10.82 33.98
CA ASP A 493 1.68 -10.69 32.75
C ASP A 493 0.27 -11.24 32.90
N ARG A 494 0.13 -12.38 33.60
CA ARG A 494 -1.16 -12.99 33.89
C ARG A 494 -2.06 -12.05 34.70
N TYR A 495 -1.52 -11.41 35.73
CA TYR A 495 -2.26 -10.46 36.57
C TYR A 495 -2.69 -9.23 35.77
N ILE A 496 -1.79 -8.67 34.95
CA ILE A 496 -2.09 -7.49 34.13
C ILE A 496 -3.14 -7.83 33.07
N ARG A 497 -2.99 -8.95 32.36
CA ARG A 497 -3.96 -9.43 31.36
C ARG A 497 -5.35 -9.66 31.97
N ARG A 498 -5.40 -10.26 33.17
CA ARG A 498 -6.67 -10.45 33.89
C ARG A 498 -7.36 -9.11 34.14
N ASN A 499 -6.63 -8.10 34.65
CA ASN A 499 -7.18 -6.77 34.88
C ASN A 499 -7.68 -6.11 33.57
N ILE A 500 -6.98 -6.28 32.46
CA ILE A 500 -7.42 -5.77 31.15
C ILE A 500 -8.75 -6.41 30.74
N ILE A 501 -8.86 -7.73 30.83
CA ILE A 501 -10.08 -8.47 30.47
C ILE A 501 -11.25 -8.09 31.39
N GLU A 502 -11.00 -7.98 32.70
CA GLU A 502 -11.99 -7.53 33.68
C GLU A 502 -12.53 -6.14 33.32
N ARG A 503 -11.67 -5.20 32.90
CA ARG A 503 -12.08 -3.86 32.47
C ARG A 503 -12.87 -3.86 31.16
N ILE A 504 -12.44 -4.65 30.18
CA ILE A 504 -13.14 -4.75 28.88
C ILE A 504 -14.54 -5.34 29.05
N ASN A 505 -14.70 -6.26 30.01
CA ASN A 505 -15.98 -6.92 30.28
C ASN A 505 -16.87 -6.14 31.27
N ASP A 506 -16.33 -5.11 31.94
CA ASP A 506 -17.07 -4.26 32.86
C ASP A 506 -17.96 -3.29 32.06
N LYS A 507 -19.29 -3.52 32.10
CA LYS A 507 -20.28 -2.68 31.42
C LYS A 507 -20.25 -1.21 31.87
N ASN A 508 -19.70 -0.92 33.05
CA ASN A 508 -19.58 0.43 33.59
C ASN A 508 -18.28 1.12 33.17
N PHE A 509 -17.35 0.39 32.53
CA PHE A 509 -16.11 0.95 32.05
C PHE A 509 -16.31 1.62 30.68
N LYS A 510 -16.27 2.96 30.68
CA LYS A 510 -16.65 3.79 29.52
C LYS A 510 -15.54 3.96 28.48
N TYR A 511 -14.32 3.52 28.79
CA TYR A 511 -13.12 3.78 28.00
C TYR A 511 -12.63 2.55 27.25
N ASP A 512 -11.89 2.76 26.16
CA ASP A 512 -11.36 1.66 25.36
C ASP A 512 -9.93 1.31 25.79
N ILE A 513 -9.56 0.05 25.58
CA ILE A 513 -8.18 -0.41 25.65
C ILE A 513 -7.90 -1.09 24.31
N ASP A 514 -7.26 -0.36 23.41
CA ASP A 514 -6.86 -0.87 22.08
C ASP A 514 -5.48 -1.52 22.16
N GLU A 515 -4.54 -0.89 22.87
CA GLU A 515 -3.17 -1.38 23.06
C GLU A 515 -2.70 -1.13 24.48
N LEU A 516 -2.02 -2.12 25.07
CA LEU A 516 -1.30 -1.93 26.32
C LEU A 516 0.11 -2.47 26.20
N TRP A 517 1.07 -1.58 26.43
CA TRP A 517 2.50 -1.83 26.42
C TRP A 517 3.04 -1.79 27.84
N LEU A 518 4.08 -2.56 28.10
CA LEU A 518 4.81 -2.55 29.36
C LEU A 518 6.21 -1.95 29.15
N TYR A 519 6.54 -0.96 29.98
CA TYR A 519 7.90 -0.46 30.17
C TYR A 519 8.52 -1.14 31.38
N GLU A 520 9.49 -2.01 31.15
CA GLU A 520 10.12 -2.84 32.17
C GLU A 520 11.58 -3.09 31.84
N ARG A 521 12.48 -2.84 32.80
CA ARG A 521 13.93 -3.02 32.73
C ARG A 521 14.54 -2.41 31.46
N GLY A 522 14.13 -1.18 31.13
CA GLY A 522 14.62 -0.44 29.96
C GLY A 522 14.11 -0.99 28.62
N LYS A 523 13.09 -1.84 28.60
CA LYS A 523 12.47 -2.38 27.39
C LYS A 523 10.99 -2.02 27.33
N VAL A 524 10.48 -1.83 26.12
CA VAL A 524 9.05 -1.66 25.85
C VAL A 524 8.54 -2.85 25.05
N ARG A 525 7.51 -3.53 25.55
CA ARG A 525 6.90 -4.69 24.90
C ARG A 525 5.37 -4.61 24.90
N LEU A 526 4.76 -5.08 23.82
CA LEU A 526 3.31 -5.14 23.69
C LEU A 526 2.80 -6.30 24.55
N LEU A 527 1.90 -6.04 25.49
CA LEU A 527 1.23 -7.08 26.27
C LEU A 527 -0.13 -7.42 25.67
N PHE A 528 -0.92 -6.41 25.31
CA PHE A 528 -2.27 -6.58 24.83
C PHE A 528 -2.54 -5.72 23.61
N LYS A 529 -3.26 -6.28 22.64
CA LYS A 529 -3.79 -5.56 21.49
C LYS A 529 -5.16 -6.13 21.17
N LYS A 530 -6.16 -5.25 21.06
CA LYS A 530 -7.52 -5.61 20.66
C LYS A 530 -7.47 -6.16 19.22
N GLN A 531 -8.01 -7.36 19.03
CA GLN A 531 -8.04 -8.06 17.74
C GLN A 531 -9.09 -7.49 16.80
#